data_AF-A0A3S9P4A4-F1
#
_entry.id   AF-A0A3S9P4A4-F1
#
_cell.length_a   1.000
_cell.length_b   1.000
_cell.length_c   1.000
_cell.angle_alpha   90.00
_cell.angle_beta   90.00
_cell.angle_gamma   90.00
#
_symmetry.space_group_name_H-M   'P 1'
#
loop_
_entity.id
_entity.type
_entity.pdbx_description
1 polymer ?
#
loop_
_entity_poly.entity_id
_entity_poly.type
_entity_poly.pdbx_seq_one_letter_code
_entity_poly.pdbx_strand_id
1 'polypeptide(L)'
;MSLHLNTEELYKKYNASNQIELSRLHFQTLFTYFPCLLIVASDGIVDEEEWVFVKYLSKFMAEGYKSSLTRSELENLQKVYFNELEYLIKTLEQWKDPFLDTLANYLEENDDEKEDILDILTLFAEASEGINDDEEKAIAEITERLKLEE
;
A
#
# COMPACT_ATOMS: atom_id res chain seq x y z
N MET A 1 3.85 26.07 -3.24
CA MET A 1 2.62 25.58 -2.59
C MET A 1 2.45 24.13 -3.01
N SER A 2 2.80 23.19 -2.15
CA SER A 2 2.47 21.78 -2.40
C SER A 2 0.97 21.63 -2.27
N LEU A 3 0.29 21.27 -3.36
CA LEU A 3 -1.13 20.91 -3.33
C LEU A 3 -1.24 19.62 -2.51
N HIS A 4 -1.70 19.74 -1.27
CA HIS A 4 -2.03 18.58 -0.45
C HIS A 4 -3.35 18.05 -0.98
N LEU A 5 -3.35 16.82 -1.49
CA LEU A 5 -4.56 16.14 -1.92
C LEU A 5 -5.27 15.59 -0.69
N ASN A 6 -6.59 15.66 -0.66
CA ASN A 6 -7.36 14.79 0.24
C ASN A 6 -7.56 13.41 -0.40
N THR A 7 -7.96 12.41 0.38
CA THR A 7 -8.14 11.02 -0.08
C THR A 7 -9.06 10.90 -1.29
N GLU A 8 -10.11 11.73 -1.38
CA GLU A 8 -11.05 11.73 -2.50
C GLU A 8 -10.45 12.30 -3.79
N GLU A 9 -9.60 13.32 -3.68
CA GLU A 9 -8.86 13.88 -4.82
C GLU A 9 -7.78 12.91 -5.31
N LEU A 10 -7.07 12.25 -4.39
CA LEU A 10 -6.10 11.21 -4.74
C LEU A 10 -6.80 10.04 -5.44
N TYR A 11 -7.93 9.57 -4.92
CA TYR A 11 -8.76 8.54 -5.53
C TYR A 11 -9.15 8.87 -6.98
N LYS A 12 -9.69 10.07 -7.21
CA LYS A 12 -10.08 10.53 -8.55
C LYS A 12 -8.88 10.63 -9.48
N LYS A 13 -7.77 11.17 -9.00
CA LYS A 13 -6.53 11.31 -9.79
C LYS A 13 -5.95 9.95 -10.16
N TYR A 14 -5.96 9.00 -9.23
CA TYR A 14 -5.49 7.64 -9.42
C TYR A 14 -6.33 6.91 -10.48
N ASN A 15 -7.66 6.86 -10.31
CA ASN A 15 -8.55 6.23 -11.29
C ASN A 15 -8.54 6.93 -12.66
N ALA A 16 -8.31 8.24 -12.75
CA ALA A 16 -8.20 8.93 -14.03
C ALA A 16 -6.90 8.59 -14.79
N SER A 17 -5.86 8.18 -14.08
CA SER A 17 -4.55 7.84 -14.64
C SER A 17 -4.39 6.35 -14.90
N ASN A 18 -5.21 5.52 -14.25
CA ASN A 18 -5.17 4.07 -14.36
C ASN A 18 -6.28 3.54 -15.28
N GLN A 19 -6.08 2.38 -15.90
CA GLN A 19 -7.07 1.74 -16.77
C GLN A 19 -8.09 0.90 -16.00
N ILE A 20 -7.80 0.56 -14.75
CA ILE A 20 -8.66 -0.24 -13.87
C ILE A 20 -9.34 0.71 -12.90
N GLU A 21 -10.67 0.75 -12.93
CA GLU A 21 -11.47 1.55 -12.00
C GLU A 21 -11.63 0.80 -10.68
N LEU A 22 -10.95 1.27 -9.64
CA LEU A 22 -11.17 0.79 -8.28
C LEU A 22 -12.40 1.47 -7.69
N SER A 23 -13.19 0.70 -6.92
CA SER A 23 -14.18 1.29 -6.02
C SER A 23 -13.45 2.09 -4.93
N ARG A 24 -14.14 3.08 -4.34
CA ARG A 24 -13.57 3.88 -3.25
C ARG A 24 -13.07 3.01 -2.08
N LEU A 25 -13.83 1.95 -1.75
CA LEU A 25 -13.48 1.01 -0.68
C LEU A 25 -12.19 0.24 -1.00
N HIS A 26 -12.06 -0.28 -2.22
CA HIS A 26 -10.85 -1.01 -2.61
C HIS A 26 -9.64 -0.08 -2.78
N PHE A 27 -9.87 1.16 -3.23
CA PHE A 27 -8.82 2.18 -3.25
C PHE A 27 -8.34 2.50 -1.84
N GLN A 28 -9.24 2.63 -0.86
CA GLN A 28 -8.85 2.85 0.53
C GLN A 28 -7.93 1.73 1.04
N THR A 29 -8.25 0.46 0.73
CA THR A 29 -7.33 -0.65 1.04
C THR A 29 -6.00 -0.50 0.31
N LEU A 30 -5.99 -0.24 -1.00
CA LEU A 30 -4.73 -0.03 -1.73
C LEU A 30 -3.88 1.09 -1.10
N PHE A 31 -4.54 2.17 -0.69
CA PHE A 31 -3.94 3.34 -0.06
C PHE A 31 -3.33 3.02 1.31
N THR A 32 -4.06 2.34 2.18
CA THR A 32 -3.58 1.93 3.52
C THR A 32 -2.41 0.95 3.44
N TYR A 33 -2.40 0.06 2.44
CA TYR A 33 -1.34 -0.95 2.26
C TYR A 33 -0.19 -0.48 1.35
N PHE A 34 -0.28 0.73 0.79
CA PHE A 34 0.78 1.29 -0.05
C PHE A 34 2.15 1.35 0.62
N PRO A 35 2.27 1.68 1.93
CA PRO A 35 3.57 1.68 2.60
C PRO A 35 4.27 0.32 2.58
N CYS A 36 3.54 -0.80 2.63
CA CYS A 36 4.12 -2.14 2.51
C CYS A 36 4.78 -2.35 1.15
N LEU A 37 4.20 -1.80 0.07
CA LEU A 37 4.77 -1.87 -1.27
C LEU A 37 6.08 -1.10 -1.37
N LEU A 38 6.22 0.01 -0.65
CA LEU A 38 7.42 0.83 -0.66
C LEU A 38 8.61 0.16 0.02
N ILE A 39 8.37 -0.67 1.04
CA ILE A 39 9.41 -1.46 1.70
C ILE A 39 10.01 -2.43 0.69
N VAL A 40 9.15 -3.20 0.02
CA VAL A 40 9.52 -4.21 -0.98
C VAL A 40 10.17 -3.62 -2.24
N ALA A 41 9.92 -2.34 -2.53
CA ALA A 41 10.50 -1.68 -3.68
C ALA A 41 11.60 -0.68 -3.29
N SER A 42 12.13 -0.79 -2.07
CA SER A 42 13.07 0.18 -1.50
C SER A 42 14.44 0.18 -2.18
N ASP A 43 14.89 -0.99 -2.65
CA ASP A 43 16.16 -1.18 -3.36
C ASP A 43 16.09 -0.77 -4.86
N GLY A 44 14.87 -0.53 -5.35
CA GLY A 44 14.56 -0.13 -6.72
C GLY A 44 14.52 -1.28 -7.74
N ILE A 45 14.72 -2.54 -7.35
CA ILE A 45 14.72 -3.71 -8.25
C ILE A 45 13.91 -4.85 -7.63
N VAL A 46 12.63 -4.95 -8.03
CA VAL A 46 11.75 -6.05 -7.56
C VAL A 46 12.16 -7.41 -8.15
N ASP A 47 12.78 -8.26 -7.34
CA ASP A 47 13.22 -9.61 -7.69
C ASP A 47 12.13 -10.70 -7.53
N GLU A 48 12.47 -11.97 -7.79
CA GLU A 48 11.50 -13.07 -7.73
C GLU A 48 10.90 -13.28 -6.34
N GLU A 49 11.66 -13.04 -5.26
CA GLU A 49 11.23 -13.18 -3.87
C GLU A 49 10.29 -12.04 -3.50
N GLU A 50 10.61 -10.82 -3.91
CA GLU A 50 9.78 -9.64 -3.72
C GLU A 50 8.46 -9.75 -4.52
N TRP A 51 8.47 -10.37 -5.71
CA TRP A 51 7.23 -10.69 -6.42
C TRP A 51 6.36 -11.73 -5.70
N VAL A 52 6.96 -12.63 -4.90
CA VAL A 52 6.19 -13.53 -4.02
C VAL A 52 5.52 -12.72 -2.91
N PHE A 53 6.22 -11.76 -2.32
CA PHE A 53 5.65 -10.83 -1.35
C PHE A 53 4.48 -10.04 -1.96
N VAL A 54 4.64 -9.44 -3.14
CA VAL A 54 3.56 -8.66 -3.79
C VAL A 54 2.32 -9.51 -4.03
N LYS A 55 2.50 -10.79 -4.41
CA LYS A 55 1.39 -11.75 -4.50
C LYS A 55 0.75 -12.01 -3.15
N TYR A 56 1.53 -12.18 -2.09
CA TYR A 56 1.01 -12.36 -0.73
C TYR A 56 0.25 -11.13 -0.24
N LEU A 57 0.79 -9.93 -0.43
CA LEU A 57 0.15 -8.66 -0.12
C LEU A 57 -1.21 -8.52 -0.84
N SER A 58 -1.25 -8.74 -2.15
CA SER A 58 -2.50 -8.69 -2.92
C SER A 58 -3.58 -9.65 -2.40
N LYS A 59 -3.15 -10.83 -1.91
CA LYS A 59 -4.04 -11.83 -1.33
C LYS A 59 -4.54 -11.36 0.03
N PHE A 60 -3.66 -10.87 0.89
CA PHE A 60 -3.99 -10.37 2.22
C PHE A 60 -5.02 -9.22 2.14
N MET A 61 -4.80 -8.27 1.23
CA MET A 61 -5.74 -7.17 0.95
C MET A 61 -7.12 -7.68 0.53
N ALA A 62 -7.18 -8.71 -0.32
CA ALA A 62 -8.44 -9.32 -0.73
C ALA A 62 -9.12 -10.09 0.40
N GLU A 63 -8.35 -10.78 1.26
CA GLU A 63 -8.86 -11.59 2.37
C GLU A 63 -9.66 -10.78 3.39
N GLY A 64 -9.40 -9.48 3.54
CA GLY A 64 -10.23 -8.56 4.32
C GLY A 64 -11.70 -8.54 3.90
N TYR A 65 -12.01 -8.95 2.66
CA TYR A 65 -13.35 -8.96 2.08
C TYR A 65 -13.97 -10.36 1.98
N LYS A 66 -13.28 -11.41 2.46
CA LYS A 66 -13.67 -12.82 2.30
C LYS A 66 -15.06 -13.15 2.86
N SER A 67 -15.51 -12.44 3.89
CA SER A 67 -16.84 -12.63 4.49
C SER A 67 -17.98 -12.11 3.59
N SER A 68 -17.67 -11.19 2.68
CA SER A 68 -18.65 -10.45 1.86
C SER A 68 -18.65 -10.87 0.39
N LEU A 69 -17.70 -11.71 -0.02
CA LEU A 69 -17.49 -12.10 -1.42
C LEU A 69 -17.58 -13.63 -1.58
N THR A 70 -18.04 -14.07 -2.75
CA THR A 70 -17.87 -15.46 -3.16
C THR A 70 -16.39 -15.75 -3.44
N ARG A 71 -16.04 -17.04 -3.49
CA ARG A 71 -14.67 -17.46 -3.83
C ARG A 71 -14.19 -16.90 -5.18
N SER A 72 -15.05 -16.87 -6.19
CA SER A 72 -14.68 -16.36 -7.52
C SER A 72 -14.46 -14.85 -7.50
N GLU A 73 -15.27 -14.10 -6.74
CA GLU A 73 -15.11 -12.65 -6.59
C GLU A 73 -13.86 -12.31 -5.80
N LEU A 74 -13.54 -13.09 -4.76
CA LEU A 74 -12.32 -12.95 -3.97
C LEU A 74 -11.07 -13.20 -4.82
N GLU A 75 -11.05 -14.28 -5.61
CA GLU A 75 -9.95 -14.58 -6.54
C GLU A 75 -9.80 -13.49 -7.62
N ASN A 76 -10.91 -12.86 -8.04
CA ASN A 76 -10.86 -11.73 -8.95
C ASN A 76 -10.32 -10.46 -8.27
N LEU A 77 -10.76 -10.16 -7.04
CA LEU A 77 -10.27 -9.01 -6.28
C LEU A 77 -8.77 -9.10 -6.00
N GLN A 78 -8.28 -10.30 -5.66
CA GLN A 78 -6.84 -10.55 -5.53
C GLN A 78 -6.08 -10.21 -6.81
N LYS A 79 -6.58 -10.63 -7.98
CA LYS A 79 -5.95 -10.30 -9.27
C LYS A 79 -5.97 -8.80 -9.55
N VAL A 80 -7.07 -8.13 -9.20
CA VAL A 80 -7.18 -6.67 -9.29
C VAL A 80 -6.09 -6.03 -8.45
N TYR A 81 -6.00 -6.34 -7.15
CA TYR A 81 -4.94 -5.77 -6.30
C TYR A 81 -3.53 -6.09 -6.80
N PHE A 82 -3.28 -7.31 -7.27
CA PHE A 82 -1.97 -7.66 -7.83
C PHE A 82 -1.58 -6.77 -9.02
N ASN A 83 -2.51 -6.55 -9.96
CA ASN A 83 -2.26 -5.67 -11.11
C ASN A 83 -2.05 -4.22 -10.67
N GLU A 84 -2.75 -3.75 -9.64
CA GLU A 84 -2.61 -2.40 -9.11
C GLU A 84 -1.26 -2.20 -8.42
N LEU A 85 -0.81 -3.17 -7.63
CA LEU A 85 0.52 -3.14 -7.01
C LEU A 85 1.62 -3.19 -8.07
N GLU A 86 1.47 -4.01 -9.12
CA GLU A 86 2.39 -4.04 -10.25
C GLU A 86 2.46 -2.68 -10.97
N TYR A 87 1.31 -2.04 -11.20
CA TYR A 87 1.25 -0.71 -11.79
C TYR A 87 1.96 0.33 -10.92
N LEU A 88 1.70 0.31 -9.61
CA LEU A 88 2.31 1.22 -8.65
C LEU A 88 3.83 1.06 -8.61
N ILE A 89 4.37 -0.17 -8.58
CA ILE A 89 5.82 -0.43 -8.67
C ILE A 89 6.42 0.27 -9.90
N LYS A 90 5.79 0.11 -11.07
CA LYS A 90 6.25 0.71 -12.33
C LYS A 90 6.10 2.24 -12.37
N THR A 91 5.33 2.81 -11.47
CA THR A 91 5.00 4.25 -11.43
C THR A 91 5.29 4.87 -10.05
N LEU A 92 6.22 4.29 -9.28
CA LEU A 92 6.52 4.70 -7.91
C LEU A 92 6.89 6.18 -7.79
N GLU A 93 7.74 6.70 -8.68
CA GLU A 93 8.13 8.11 -8.67
C GLU A 93 6.93 9.07 -8.79
N GLN A 94 5.87 8.65 -9.49
CA GLN A 94 4.67 9.46 -9.65
C GLN A 94 3.77 9.43 -8.41
N TRP A 95 3.71 8.30 -7.70
CA TRP A 95 2.70 8.05 -6.68
C TRP A 95 3.22 8.04 -5.25
N LYS A 96 4.52 7.84 -5.03
CA LYS A 96 5.12 7.76 -3.69
C LYS A 96 4.74 8.95 -2.82
N ASP A 97 5.09 10.17 -3.25
CA ASP A 97 4.80 11.37 -2.45
C ASP A 97 3.30 11.66 -2.33
N PRO A 98 2.48 11.64 -3.42
CA PRO A 98 1.04 11.84 -3.29
C PRO A 98 0.35 10.86 -2.35
N PHE A 99 0.73 9.58 -2.36
CA PHE A 99 0.15 8.59 -1.45
C PHE A 99 0.59 8.84 -0.02
N LEU A 100 1.90 8.98 0.25
CA LEU A 100 2.41 9.16 1.61
C LEU A 100 1.92 10.47 2.25
N ASP A 101 1.91 11.58 1.51
CA ASP A 101 1.43 12.86 2.03
C ASP A 101 -0.07 12.81 2.33
N THR A 102 -0.85 12.17 1.46
CA THR A 102 -2.29 12.00 1.70
C THR A 102 -2.54 11.06 2.88
N LEU A 103 -1.74 10.00 3.03
CA LEU A 103 -1.85 9.04 4.13
C LEU A 103 -1.49 9.67 5.47
N ALA A 104 -0.41 10.46 5.52
CA ALA A 104 -0.06 11.23 6.71
C ALA A 104 -1.22 12.13 7.15
N ASN A 105 -1.83 12.89 6.22
CA ASN A 105 -2.98 13.74 6.54
C ASN A 105 -4.20 12.93 6.98
N TYR A 106 -4.46 11.78 6.35
CA TYR A 106 -5.55 10.88 6.73
C TYR A 106 -5.38 10.38 8.18
N LEU A 107 -4.15 10.03 8.57
CA LEU A 107 -3.86 9.53 9.91
C LEU A 107 -3.86 10.61 11.00
N GLU A 108 -3.75 11.89 10.65
CA GLU A 108 -4.00 12.98 11.60
C GLU A 108 -5.48 13.05 12.03
N GLU A 109 -6.40 12.59 11.18
CA GLU A 109 -7.84 12.53 11.48
C GLU A 109 -8.29 11.15 11.97
N ASN A 110 -7.47 10.10 11.76
CA ASN A 110 -7.77 8.70 12.07
C ASN A 110 -6.60 8.05 12.82
N ASP A 111 -6.26 8.62 13.97
CA ASP A 111 -5.10 8.23 14.78
C ASP A 111 -5.12 6.75 15.19
N ASP A 112 -6.32 6.20 15.44
CA ASP A 112 -6.54 4.79 15.77
C ASP A 112 -6.06 3.82 14.67
N GLU A 113 -5.99 4.26 13.41
CA GLU A 113 -5.52 3.42 12.30
C GLU A 113 -3.98 3.37 12.18
N LYS A 114 -3.25 4.19 12.96
CA LYS A 114 -1.78 4.17 12.94
C LYS A 114 -1.21 2.88 13.49
N GLU A 115 -1.80 2.36 14.58
CA GLU A 115 -1.40 1.09 15.19
C GLU A 115 -1.63 -0.06 14.19
N ASP A 116 -2.79 -0.08 13.53
CA ASP A 116 -3.09 -1.08 12.49
C ASP A 116 -2.07 -1.04 11.35
N ILE A 117 -1.71 0.14 10.86
CA ILE A 117 -0.71 0.29 9.79
C ILE A 117 0.67 -0.16 10.26
N LEU A 118 1.08 0.20 11.48
CA LEU A 118 2.36 -0.20 12.05
C LEU A 118 2.46 -1.72 12.23
N ASP A 119 1.39 -2.34 12.73
CA ASP A 119 1.29 -3.80 12.89
C ASP A 119 1.40 -4.51 11.55
N ILE A 120 0.73 -3.98 10.52
CA ILE A 120 0.83 -4.52 9.16
C ILE A 120 2.27 -4.37 8.64
N LEU A 121 2.89 -3.21 8.77
CA LEU A 121 4.27 -3.01 8.30
C LEU A 121 5.23 -3.99 8.97
N THR A 122 5.08 -4.17 10.29
CA THR A 122 5.89 -5.12 11.07
C THR A 122 5.65 -6.56 10.64
N LEU A 123 4.38 -6.98 10.50
CA LEU A 123 4.02 -8.33 10.08
C LEU A 123 4.65 -8.70 8.73
N PHE A 124 4.62 -7.75 7.79
CA PHE A 124 5.16 -7.98 6.45
C PHE A 124 6.69 -7.93 6.45
N ALA A 125 7.31 -7.06 7.24
CA ALA A 125 8.75 -7.03 7.41
C ALA A 125 9.28 -8.34 8.03
N GLU A 126 8.58 -8.91 9.03
CA GLU A 126 8.89 -10.22 9.62
C GLU A 126 8.65 -11.41 8.67
N ALA A 127 7.75 -11.25 7.69
CA ALA A 127 7.42 -12.29 6.73
C ALA A 127 8.44 -12.39 5.57
N SER A 128 9.25 -11.36 5.35
CA SER A 128 10.42 -11.44 4.46
C SER A 128 11.48 -12.34 5.12
N GLU A 129 12.22 -13.19 4.37
CA GLU A 129 13.26 -14.09 4.90
C GLU A 129 14.55 -13.34 5.36
N GLY A 130 14.35 -12.22 6.04
CA GLY A 130 15.37 -11.26 6.48
C GLY A 130 15.10 -9.90 5.85
N ILE A 131 14.88 -8.89 6.70
CA ILE A 131 14.85 -7.51 6.27
C ILE A 131 16.30 -7.11 5.93
N ASN A 132 16.53 -6.57 4.74
CA ASN A 132 17.85 -6.04 4.40
C ASN A 132 18.00 -4.58 4.89
N ASP A 133 19.23 -4.03 4.86
CA ASP A 133 19.51 -2.68 5.35
C ASP A 133 18.65 -1.58 4.66
N ASP A 134 18.27 -1.78 3.39
CA ASP A 134 17.46 -0.82 2.62
C ASP A 134 15.98 -0.88 3.02
N GLU A 135 15.45 -2.08 3.26
CA GLU A 135 14.09 -2.29 3.77
C GLU A 135 13.93 -1.77 5.20
N GLU A 136 14.90 -2.01 6.09
CA GLU A 136 14.90 -1.46 7.47
C GLU A 136 14.85 0.08 7.43
N LYS A 137 15.64 0.67 6.54
CA LYS A 137 15.67 2.11 6.35
C LYS A 137 14.35 2.64 5.77
N ALA A 138 13.76 1.94 4.81
CA ALA A 138 12.45 2.29 4.27
C ALA A 138 11.36 2.23 5.35
N ILE A 139 11.37 1.21 6.21
CA ILE A 139 10.45 1.12 7.35
C ILE A 139 10.62 2.35 8.25
N ALA A 140 11.85 2.66 8.67
CA ALA A 140 12.11 3.83 9.52
C ALA A 140 11.66 5.15 8.88
N GLU A 141 11.96 5.37 7.59
CA GLU A 141 11.54 6.57 6.85
C GLU A 141 10.02 6.68 6.75
N ILE A 142 9.32 5.57 6.51
CA ILE A 142 7.86 5.52 6.41
C ILE A 142 7.23 5.77 7.78
N THR A 143 7.70 5.10 8.82
CA THR A 143 7.23 5.26 10.20
C THR A 143 7.37 6.70 10.66
N GLU A 144 8.52 7.34 10.40
CA GLU A 144 8.74 8.76 10.72
C GLU A 144 7.80 9.66 9.90
N ARG A 145 7.71 9.44 8.58
CA ARG A 145 6.91 10.29 7.69
C ARG A 145 5.42 10.23 8.00
N LEU A 146 4.92 9.06 8.41
CA LEU A 146 3.52 8.85 8.76
C LEU A 146 3.24 9.10 10.25
N LYS A 147 4.27 9.37 11.06
CA LYS A 147 4.17 9.57 12.52
C LYS A 147 3.43 8.40 13.20
N LEU A 148 3.84 7.17 12.89
CA LEU A 148 3.19 5.95 13.41
C LEU A 148 3.61 5.62 14.85
N GLU A 149 4.78 6.10 15.29
CA GLU A 149 5.28 5.99 16.65
C GLU A 149 5.11 7.32 17.41
N GLU A 150 4.81 7.26 18.72
CA GLU A 150 4.66 8.43 19.61
C GLU A 150 5.98 9.18 19.89
#